data_AF-J9GJB0-F1
#
_entry.id   AF-J9GJB0-F1
#
_cell.length_a   1.000
_cell.length_b   1.000
_cell.length_c   1.000
_cell.angle_alpha   90.00
_cell.angle_beta   90.00
_cell.angle_gamma   90.00
#
_symmetry.space_group_name_H-M   'P 1'
#
loop_
_entity.id
_entity.type
_entity.pdbx_description
1 polymer ?
#
loop_
_entity_poly.entity_id
_entity_poly.type
_entity_poly.pdbx_seq_one_letter_code
_entity_poly.pdbx_strand_id
1 'polypeptide(L)'
;MANPKLPGISENQQALLYAKLNEYNRGRASFKDAGVYLVVLPRPGKPNYTLWIYSPLPERQSFLYLRDLTTDVYESLRIASTLLYYSPRCIVLVEYNEKRMHSNGDDLVFFGKYRGHYLHEILNIDPSYLSWIAYKFTPRIPKQERFVLIAQIYHSVYLDIMQRKVRQKSNASNYLGKEGDKITNQQFKIIRVRLEDDPYKTRVNGNTPQFFVKQILTLVDTQGNLVIISVPSKNASALSNTLSAFEHAYRPGEIVYVLSARIARLFESYGSKYTRLSHVKLTQFPTGN
;
A
#
# COMPACT_ATOMS: atom_id res chain seq x y z
N MET A 1 -10.20 29.97 2.86
CA MET A 1 -8.86 30.39 2.40
C MET A 1 -9.03 31.00 1.02
N ALA A 2 -8.40 32.13 0.74
CA ALA A 2 -8.45 32.72 -0.61
C ALA A 2 -7.62 31.87 -1.57
N ASN A 3 -8.06 31.76 -2.82
CA ASN A 3 -7.33 31.05 -3.86
C ASN A 3 -6.06 31.83 -4.23
N PRO A 4 -4.86 31.24 -4.17
CA PRO A 4 -3.61 31.94 -4.46
C PRO A 4 -3.49 32.29 -5.94
N LYS A 5 -2.68 33.29 -6.31
CA LYS A 5 -2.37 33.55 -7.73
C LYS A 5 -1.42 32.49 -8.27
N LEU A 6 -1.75 31.87 -9.39
CA LEU A 6 -0.94 30.81 -9.97
C LEU A 6 0.11 31.38 -10.92
N PRO A 7 1.41 31.04 -10.76
CA PRO A 7 2.47 31.57 -11.61
C PRO A 7 2.32 31.06 -13.05
N GLY A 8 2.37 31.98 -14.02
CA GLY A 8 2.35 31.64 -15.44
C GLY A 8 1.01 31.20 -16.01
N ILE A 9 -0.10 31.37 -15.28
CA ILE A 9 -1.46 30.99 -15.70
C ILE A 9 -2.33 32.24 -15.84
N SER A 10 -3.11 32.35 -16.91
CA SER A 10 -4.03 33.48 -17.10
C SER A 10 -5.22 33.42 -16.15
N GLU A 11 -5.86 34.56 -15.86
CA GLU A 11 -7.01 34.62 -14.94
C GLU A 11 -8.16 33.69 -15.37
N ASN A 12 -8.45 33.64 -16.68
CA ASN A 12 -9.48 32.75 -17.22
C ASN A 12 -9.16 31.27 -17.02
N GLN A 13 -7.90 30.87 -17.27
CA GLN A 13 -7.45 29.50 -17.05
C GLN A 13 -7.46 29.14 -15.56
N GLN A 14 -7.07 30.08 -14.71
CA GLN A 14 -7.08 29.92 -13.26
C GLN A 14 -8.52 29.76 -12.72
N ALA A 15 -9.47 30.56 -13.21
CA ALA A 15 -10.88 30.45 -12.85
C ALA A 15 -11.45 29.07 -13.23
N LEU A 16 -11.15 28.59 -14.44
CA LEU A 16 -11.55 27.26 -14.89
C LEU A 16 -10.94 26.15 -14.02
N LEU A 17 -9.66 26.28 -13.67
CA LEU A 17 -8.98 25.30 -12.81
C LEU A 17 -9.61 25.22 -11.42
N TYR A 18 -9.91 26.36 -10.80
CA TYR A 18 -10.58 26.39 -9.51
C TYR A 18 -12.02 25.87 -9.57
N ALA A 19 -12.75 26.12 -10.65
CA ALA A 19 -14.07 25.54 -10.85
C ALA A 19 -14.00 24.01 -10.86
N LYS A 20 -13.04 23.43 -11.60
CA LYS A 20 -12.80 21.97 -11.62
C LYS A 20 -12.37 21.43 -10.25
N LEU A 21 -11.53 22.15 -9.51
CA LEU A 21 -11.11 21.74 -8.17
C LEU A 21 -12.26 21.78 -7.16
N ASN A 22 -13.14 22.78 -7.25
CA ASN A 22 -14.34 22.90 -6.44
C ASN A 22 -15.34 21.77 -6.74
N GLU A 23 -15.51 21.45 -8.03
CA GLU A 23 -16.32 20.31 -8.45
C GLU A 23 -15.74 18.99 -7.92
N TYR A 24 -14.43 18.79 -8.06
CA TYR A 24 -13.73 17.65 -7.48
C TYR A 24 -14.04 17.54 -5.98
N ASN A 25 -13.93 18.63 -5.23
CA ASN A 25 -14.14 18.66 -3.78
C ASN A 25 -15.60 18.56 -3.32
N ARG A 26 -16.57 18.55 -4.24
CA ARG A 26 -18.00 18.49 -3.89
C ARG A 26 -18.31 17.20 -3.13
N GLY A 27 -18.97 17.33 -1.97
CA GLY A 27 -19.37 16.19 -1.14
C GLY A 27 -18.26 15.58 -0.29
N ARG A 28 -17.05 16.15 -0.29
CA ARG A 28 -15.96 15.75 0.61
C ARG A 28 -16.07 16.43 1.98
N ALA A 29 -15.47 15.81 2.98
CA ALA A 29 -15.53 16.25 4.37
C ALA A 29 -14.81 17.59 4.58
N SER A 30 -15.27 18.34 5.60
CA SER A 30 -14.65 19.59 6.01
C SER A 30 -13.23 19.37 6.47
N PHE A 31 -12.35 20.36 6.22
CA PHE A 31 -10.97 20.34 6.69
C PHE A 31 -10.86 20.31 8.21
N LYS A 32 -11.89 20.78 8.94
CA LYS A 32 -11.94 20.74 10.41
C LYS A 32 -12.12 19.33 10.95
N ASP A 33 -12.82 18.47 10.19
CA ASP A 33 -13.20 17.13 10.64
C ASP A 33 -12.19 16.09 10.17
N ALA A 34 -11.91 16.08 8.87
CA ALA A 34 -11.06 15.06 8.25
C ALA A 34 -9.62 15.55 8.03
N GLY A 35 -9.36 16.86 8.06
CA GLY A 35 -8.15 17.45 7.49
C GLY A 35 -8.29 17.73 5.99
N VAL A 36 -7.24 18.29 5.38
CA VAL A 36 -7.23 18.68 3.96
C VAL A 36 -5.87 18.43 3.33
N TYR A 37 -5.86 17.99 2.08
CA TYR A 37 -4.62 17.91 1.30
C TYR A 37 -4.31 19.25 0.66
N LEU A 38 -3.04 19.59 0.67
CA LEU A 38 -2.54 20.89 0.24
C LEU A 38 -1.56 20.66 -0.91
N VAL A 39 -1.90 21.18 -2.07
CA VAL A 39 -0.96 21.34 -3.18
C VAL A 39 -0.32 22.71 -3.00
N VAL A 40 0.93 22.71 -2.57
CA VAL A 40 1.67 23.91 -2.21
C VAL A 40 2.46 24.41 -3.41
N LEU A 41 2.37 25.72 -3.68
CA LEU A 41 3.02 26.37 -4.82
C LEU A 41 4.56 26.26 -4.77
N PRO A 42 5.23 26.30 -5.94
CA PRO A 42 6.69 26.43 -6.05
C PRO A 42 7.22 27.66 -5.33
N ARG A 43 8.48 27.60 -4.91
CA ARG A 43 9.18 28.71 -4.23
C ARG A 43 10.62 28.87 -4.71
N PRO A 44 11.29 30.00 -4.44
CA PRO A 44 12.71 30.16 -4.77
C PRO A 44 13.54 28.98 -4.25
N GLY A 45 14.33 28.37 -5.13
CA GLY A 45 15.13 27.17 -4.82
C GLY A 45 14.37 25.84 -4.76
N LYS A 46 13.03 25.84 -4.84
CA LYS A 46 12.20 24.62 -4.95
C LYS A 46 11.13 24.78 -6.05
N PRO A 47 11.46 24.40 -7.30
CA PRO A 47 10.61 24.68 -8.46
C PRO A 47 9.38 23.77 -8.56
N ASN A 48 9.34 22.66 -7.80
CA ASN A 48 8.22 21.72 -7.83
C ASN A 48 7.10 22.18 -6.90
N TYR A 49 5.85 21.94 -7.32
CA TYR A 49 4.74 21.87 -6.38
C TYR A 49 4.99 20.72 -5.41
N THR A 50 4.45 20.84 -4.20
CA THR A 50 4.59 19.80 -3.17
C THR A 50 3.25 19.44 -2.57
N LEU A 51 3.07 18.16 -2.22
CA LEU A 51 1.87 17.66 -1.58
C LEU A 51 2.08 17.57 -0.08
N TRP A 52 1.15 18.15 0.67
CA TRP A 52 1.12 18.16 2.13
C TRP A 52 -0.26 17.73 2.63
N ILE A 53 -0.34 17.38 3.91
CA ILE A 53 -1.61 17.18 4.61
C ILE A 53 -1.69 18.15 5.79
N TYR A 54 -2.83 18.81 5.92
CA TYR A 54 -3.28 19.43 7.15
C TYR A 54 -4.15 18.45 7.93
N SER A 55 -3.85 18.24 9.21
CA SER A 55 -4.68 17.47 10.14
C SER A 55 -5.05 18.31 11.36
N PRO A 56 -6.30 18.26 11.83
CA PRO A 56 -6.72 18.96 13.04
C PRO A 56 -6.19 18.30 14.34
N LEU A 57 -5.65 17.08 14.26
CA LEU A 57 -5.30 16.27 15.44
C LEU A 57 -4.16 16.84 16.33
N PRO A 58 -3.09 17.48 15.79
CA PRO A 58 -2.06 18.10 16.61
C PRO A 58 -2.19 19.63 16.65
N GLU A 59 -2.17 20.21 17.85
CA GLU A 59 -2.27 21.67 18.07
C GLU A 59 -1.05 22.47 17.56
N ARG A 60 0.16 21.89 17.61
CA ARG A 60 1.43 22.59 17.35
C ARG A 60 2.11 22.29 16.01
N GLN A 61 1.62 21.33 15.22
CA GLN A 61 2.11 21.07 13.86
C GLN A 61 1.10 20.29 13.05
N SER A 62 0.17 21.05 12.49
CA SER A 62 -0.93 20.49 11.72
C SER A 62 -0.57 20.21 10.27
N PHE A 63 0.55 20.72 9.75
CA PHE A 63 0.96 20.61 8.35
C PHE A 63 2.14 19.66 8.19
N LEU A 64 1.96 18.59 7.43
CA LEU A 64 2.97 17.55 7.23
C LEU A 64 3.27 17.36 5.75
N TYR A 65 4.56 17.30 5.42
CA TYR A 65 5.02 17.05 4.06
C TYR A 65 4.77 15.59 3.67
N LEU A 66 4.33 15.36 2.44
CA LEU A 66 4.13 14.01 1.89
C LEU A 66 5.14 13.71 0.79
N ARG A 67 5.18 14.55 -0.25
CA ARG A 67 6.05 14.35 -1.41
C ARG A 67 6.15 15.56 -2.32
N ASP A 68 7.16 15.56 -3.17
CA ASP A 68 7.23 16.45 -4.33
C ASP A 68 6.28 15.96 -5.43
N LEU A 69 5.73 16.93 -6.17
CA LEU A 69 4.96 16.75 -7.39
C LEU A 69 5.80 17.23 -8.59
N THR A 70 5.19 17.92 -9.55
CA THR A 70 5.86 18.42 -10.75
C THR A 70 5.98 19.95 -10.70
N THR A 71 6.69 20.54 -11.65
CA THR A 71 6.74 22.00 -11.83
C THR A 71 5.45 22.56 -12.44
N ASP A 72 4.72 21.73 -13.19
CA ASP A 72 3.44 22.11 -13.81
C ASP A 72 2.25 21.89 -12.85
N VAL A 73 1.32 22.85 -12.83
CA VAL A 73 0.16 22.86 -11.92
C VAL A 73 -0.92 21.85 -12.33
N TYR A 74 -1.16 21.68 -13.63
CA TYR A 74 -2.18 20.75 -14.13
C TYR A 74 -1.76 19.32 -13.86
N GLU A 75 -0.50 18.99 -14.15
CA GLU A 75 0.09 17.69 -13.85
C GLU A 75 0.16 17.44 -12.34
N SER A 76 0.51 18.43 -11.54
CA SER A 76 0.53 18.30 -10.08
C SER A 76 -0.86 18.00 -9.51
N LEU A 77 -1.88 18.74 -9.95
CA LEU A 77 -3.27 18.49 -9.55
C LEU A 77 -3.78 17.17 -10.10
N ARG A 78 -3.41 16.78 -11.33
CA ARG A 78 -3.75 15.47 -11.89
C ARG A 78 -3.16 14.36 -11.03
N ILE A 79 -1.88 14.43 -10.67
CA ILE A 79 -1.21 13.44 -9.81
C ILE A 79 -1.90 13.37 -8.45
N ALA A 80 -2.12 14.51 -7.79
CA ALA A 80 -2.73 14.58 -6.47
C ALA A 80 -4.19 14.09 -6.46
N SER A 81 -5.02 14.62 -7.35
CA SER A 81 -6.44 14.24 -7.47
C SER A 81 -6.62 12.78 -7.85
N THR A 82 -5.75 12.25 -8.71
CA THR A 82 -5.75 10.83 -9.08
C THR A 82 -5.34 10.00 -7.88
N LEU A 83 -4.24 10.33 -7.19
CA LEU A 83 -3.75 9.60 -6.00
C LEU A 83 -4.82 9.51 -4.91
N LEU A 84 -5.55 10.60 -4.68
CA LEU A 84 -6.47 10.79 -3.56
C LEU A 84 -7.94 10.78 -3.99
N TYR A 85 -8.25 10.25 -5.17
CA TYR A 85 -9.58 10.33 -5.78
C TYR A 85 -10.72 9.91 -4.84
N TYR A 86 -10.49 8.83 -4.09
CA TYR A 86 -11.46 8.26 -3.15
C TYR A 86 -11.29 8.74 -1.71
N SER A 87 -10.28 9.56 -1.42
CA SER A 87 -10.13 10.16 -0.11
C SER A 87 -11.38 10.98 0.23
N PRO A 88 -11.85 10.94 1.48
CA PRO A 88 -12.91 11.82 1.94
C PRO A 88 -12.45 13.27 2.11
N ARG A 89 -11.14 13.57 1.98
CA ARG A 89 -10.56 14.90 2.23
C ARG A 89 -10.49 15.73 0.95
N CYS A 90 -10.75 17.02 1.07
CA CYS A 90 -10.56 17.96 -0.02
C CYS A 90 -9.08 18.11 -0.42
N ILE A 91 -8.85 18.58 -1.65
CA ILE A 91 -7.56 19.10 -2.10
C ILE A 91 -7.68 20.60 -2.32
N VAL A 92 -6.75 21.39 -1.78
CA VAL A 92 -6.72 22.84 -1.98
C VAL A 92 -5.33 23.30 -2.42
N LEU A 93 -5.28 24.39 -3.18
CA LEU A 93 -4.04 25.06 -3.56
C LEU A 93 -3.70 26.14 -2.53
N VAL A 94 -2.45 26.19 -2.09
CA VAL A 94 -2.01 27.18 -1.09
C VAL A 94 -0.59 27.67 -1.36
N GLU A 95 -0.31 28.91 -0.98
CA GLU A 95 1.05 29.42 -0.90
C GLU A 95 1.83 28.74 0.23
N TYR A 96 3.14 28.62 0.02
CA TYR A 96 4.03 28.09 1.05
C TYR A 96 4.10 29.05 2.23
N ASN A 97 3.85 28.53 3.43
CA ASN A 97 3.97 29.30 4.66
C ASN A 97 5.14 28.79 5.50
N GLU A 98 6.25 29.52 5.53
CA GLU A 98 7.47 29.08 6.22
C GLU A 98 7.28 28.81 7.71
N LYS A 99 6.42 29.57 8.39
CA LYS A 99 6.15 29.40 9.83
C LYS A 99 5.39 28.12 10.15
N ARG A 100 4.60 27.60 9.21
CA ARG A 100 3.69 26.47 9.42
C ARG A 100 4.08 25.21 8.64
N MET A 101 4.76 25.38 7.51
CA MET A 101 5.13 24.32 6.56
C MET A 101 6.64 24.09 6.55
N HIS A 102 7.24 23.97 7.73
CA HIS A 102 8.62 23.56 7.90
C HIS A 102 8.66 22.22 8.66
N SER A 103 9.57 21.31 8.30
CA SER A 103 9.80 20.11 9.12
C SER A 103 10.68 20.49 10.29
N ASN A 104 10.13 20.42 11.50
CA ASN A 104 10.89 20.60 12.74
C ASN A 104 11.65 19.32 13.15
N GLY A 105 11.71 18.30 12.27
CA GLY A 105 12.25 16.98 12.60
C GLY A 105 11.38 16.16 13.57
N ASP A 106 10.15 16.61 13.84
CA ASP A 106 9.20 15.87 14.70
C ASP A 106 8.66 14.60 14.02
N ASP A 107 8.84 14.47 12.70
CA ASP A 107 8.54 13.29 11.89
C ASP A 107 9.79 12.43 11.62
N LEU A 108 10.94 12.75 12.24
CA LEU A 108 12.16 11.97 12.12
C LEU A 108 12.12 10.76 13.06
N VAL A 109 12.32 9.57 12.50
CA VAL A 109 12.34 8.32 13.26
C VAL A 109 13.66 8.23 14.05
N PHE A 110 13.56 8.19 15.37
CA PHE A 110 14.71 8.16 16.26
C PHE A 110 15.10 6.74 16.73
N PHE A 111 14.47 5.68 16.22
CA PHE A 111 14.72 4.31 16.70
C PHE A 111 14.45 3.24 15.62
N GLY A 112 14.90 2.02 15.91
CA GLY A 112 14.58 0.83 15.12
C GLY A 112 15.15 0.85 13.70
N LYS A 113 14.55 0.03 12.82
CA LYS A 113 15.03 -0.25 11.45
C LYS A 113 15.21 0.99 10.59
N TYR A 114 14.37 2.00 10.78
CA TYR A 114 14.33 3.21 9.96
C TYR A 114 14.84 4.45 10.71
N ARG A 115 15.72 4.28 11.71
CA ARG A 115 16.31 5.41 12.42
C ARG A 115 17.02 6.37 11.44
N GLY A 116 16.72 7.66 11.56
CA GLY A 116 17.25 8.72 10.69
C GLY A 116 16.41 9.00 9.45
N HIS A 117 15.35 8.23 9.19
CA HIS A 117 14.40 8.48 8.11
C HIS A 117 13.18 9.26 8.59
N TYR A 118 12.56 10.00 7.69
CA TYR A 118 11.30 10.69 7.97
C TYR A 118 10.10 9.75 7.76
N LEU A 119 9.01 10.00 8.48
CA LEU A 119 7.79 9.19 8.37
C LEU A 119 7.19 9.21 6.96
N HIS A 120 7.32 10.30 6.20
CA HIS A 120 6.86 10.36 4.80
C HIS A 120 7.68 9.46 3.86
N GLU A 121 8.94 9.16 4.17
CA GLU A 121 9.75 8.20 3.43
C GLU A 121 9.28 6.78 3.71
N ILE A 122 9.06 6.48 5.00
CA ILE A 122 8.58 5.17 5.46
C ILE A 122 7.18 4.87 4.91
N LEU A 123 6.32 5.87 4.78
CA LEU A 123 4.99 5.74 4.16
C LEU A 123 5.06 5.06 2.78
N ASN A 124 6.11 5.28 2.00
CA ASN A 124 6.28 4.70 0.67
C ASN A 124 6.98 3.34 0.69
N ILE A 125 7.83 3.09 1.69
CA ILE A 125 8.69 1.90 1.78
C ILE A 125 8.03 0.77 2.57
N ASP A 126 7.56 1.06 3.79
CA ASP A 126 7.01 0.09 4.72
C ASP A 126 5.86 0.69 5.56
N PRO A 127 4.64 0.75 4.99
CA PRO A 127 3.46 1.23 5.70
C PRO A 127 3.10 0.41 6.94
N SER A 128 3.55 -0.84 7.03
CA SER A 128 3.27 -1.70 8.18
C SER A 128 4.08 -1.25 9.39
N TYR A 129 5.33 -0.84 9.19
CA TYR A 129 6.14 -0.22 10.24
C TYR A 129 5.50 1.07 10.75
N LEU A 130 4.98 1.90 9.84
CA LEU A 130 4.28 3.13 10.20
C LEU A 130 3.00 2.86 10.99
N SER A 131 2.24 1.82 10.62
CA SER A 131 1.06 1.36 11.36
C SER A 131 1.41 0.84 12.75
N TRP A 132 2.57 0.17 12.91
CA TRP A 132 3.08 -0.24 14.21
C TRP A 132 3.43 0.97 15.08
N ILE A 133 4.05 2.01 14.52
CA ILE A 133 4.31 3.25 15.27
C ILE A 133 2.99 3.89 15.72
N ALA A 134 2.01 3.99 14.83
CA ALA A 134 0.75 4.66 15.10
C ALA A 134 -0.07 4.02 16.24
N TYR A 135 0.02 2.70 16.43
CA TYR A 135 -0.90 1.96 17.33
C TYR A 135 -0.24 1.01 18.33
N LYS A 136 1.04 0.64 18.15
CA LYS A 136 1.74 -0.32 19.02
C LYS A 136 2.93 0.28 19.75
N PHE A 137 3.53 1.35 19.24
CA PHE A 137 4.59 2.05 19.94
C PHE A 137 4.03 2.76 21.18
N THR A 138 4.65 2.51 22.33
CA THR A 138 4.27 3.10 23.61
C THR A 138 5.16 4.30 23.90
N PRO A 139 4.64 5.54 23.75
CA PRO A 139 5.41 6.74 24.03
C PRO A 139 5.66 6.87 25.54
N ARG A 140 6.83 7.37 25.92
CA ARG A 140 7.23 7.56 27.32
C ARG A 140 7.40 9.03 27.72
N ILE A 141 7.45 9.92 26.73
CA ILE A 141 7.65 11.37 26.93
C ILE A 141 6.75 12.15 25.95
N PRO A 142 6.38 13.41 26.25
CA PRO A 142 5.48 14.20 25.40
C PRO A 142 5.94 14.33 23.94
N LYS A 143 7.26 14.41 23.71
CA LYS A 143 7.83 14.44 22.35
C LYS A 143 7.49 13.16 21.56
N GLN A 144 7.48 12.01 22.23
CA GLN A 144 7.15 10.73 21.60
C GLN A 144 5.64 10.58 21.36
N GLU A 145 4.80 11.11 22.25
CA GLU A 145 3.35 11.15 22.05
C GLU A 145 3.01 11.93 20.77
N ARG A 146 3.66 13.09 20.58
CA ARG A 146 3.53 13.87 19.36
C ARG A 146 3.99 13.10 18.11
N PHE A 147 5.10 12.38 18.20
CA PHE A 147 5.58 11.53 17.11
C PHE A 147 4.56 10.45 16.74
N VAL A 148 3.89 9.83 17.72
CA VAL A 148 2.80 8.86 17.49
C VAL A 148 1.61 9.52 16.79
N LEU A 149 1.19 10.72 17.22
CA LEU A 149 0.11 11.46 16.55
C LEU A 149 0.45 11.77 15.09
N ILE A 150 1.70 12.18 14.81
CA ILE A 150 2.18 12.40 13.44
C ILE A 150 2.13 11.09 12.64
N ALA A 151 2.57 9.97 13.23
CA ALA A 151 2.49 8.66 12.59
C ALA A 151 1.03 8.22 12.30
N GLN A 152 0.08 8.53 13.19
CA GLN A 152 -1.35 8.28 12.94
C GLN A 152 -1.88 9.08 11.75
N ILE A 153 -1.41 10.32 11.57
CA ILE A 153 -1.78 11.13 10.40
C ILE A 153 -1.23 10.49 9.13
N TYR A 154 0.05 10.13 9.08
CA TYR A 154 0.62 9.43 7.93
C TYR A 154 -0.07 8.08 7.67
N HIS A 155 -0.49 7.36 8.71
CA HIS A 155 -1.25 6.14 8.57
C HIS A 155 -2.63 6.41 7.92
N SER A 156 -3.30 7.49 8.31
CA SER A 156 -4.55 7.89 7.68
C SER A 156 -4.37 8.26 6.20
N VAL A 157 -3.22 8.85 5.83
CA VAL A 157 -2.87 9.10 4.42
C VAL A 157 -2.64 7.79 3.67
N TYR A 158 -1.97 6.82 4.29
CA TYR A 158 -1.82 5.50 3.71
C TYR A 158 -3.19 4.87 3.40
N LEU A 159 -4.14 4.93 4.33
CA LEU A 159 -5.49 4.41 4.13
C LEU A 159 -6.20 5.08 2.96
N ASP A 160 -6.12 6.41 2.84
CA ASP A 160 -6.70 7.14 1.70
C ASP A 160 -6.12 6.69 0.36
N ILE A 161 -4.80 6.50 0.28
CA ILE A 161 -4.14 5.98 -0.92
C ILE A 161 -4.55 4.52 -1.19
N MET A 162 -4.77 3.71 -0.14
CA MET A 162 -5.20 2.32 -0.30
C MET A 162 -6.66 2.20 -0.74
N GLN A 163 -7.56 3.10 -0.36
CA GLN A 163 -8.96 3.10 -0.83
C GLN A 163 -9.04 3.14 -2.36
N ARG A 164 -8.10 3.85 -2.99
CA ARG A 164 -7.97 3.82 -4.44
C ARG A 164 -7.57 2.45 -4.97
N LYS A 165 -6.59 1.77 -4.39
CA LYS A 165 -6.20 0.43 -4.82
C LYS A 165 -7.37 -0.55 -4.68
N VAL A 166 -8.11 -0.45 -3.59
CA VAL A 166 -9.34 -1.22 -3.33
C VAL A 166 -10.37 -1.01 -4.43
N ARG A 167 -10.71 0.25 -4.73
CA ARG A 167 -11.79 0.56 -5.68
C ARG A 167 -11.38 0.45 -7.15
N GLN A 168 -10.11 0.68 -7.51
CA GLN A 168 -9.63 0.55 -8.90
C GLN A 168 -9.30 -0.87 -9.33
N LYS A 169 -8.93 -1.76 -8.40
CA LYS A 169 -8.65 -3.18 -8.71
C LYS A 169 -9.86 -4.09 -8.49
N SER A 170 -11.03 -3.54 -8.19
CA SER A 170 -12.27 -4.29 -8.07
C SER A 170 -12.79 -4.74 -9.44
N ASN A 171 -12.04 -5.61 -10.13
CA ASN A 171 -12.69 -6.80 -10.62
C ASN A 171 -13.08 -7.56 -9.34
N ALA A 172 -14.36 -7.55 -9.01
CA ALA A 172 -14.86 -8.05 -7.73
C ALA A 172 -14.59 -9.55 -7.61
N SER A 173 -13.39 -9.93 -7.15
CA SER A 173 -13.09 -11.31 -6.85
C SER A 173 -14.02 -11.76 -5.73
N ASN A 174 -14.57 -12.96 -5.85
CA ASN A 174 -15.39 -13.59 -4.83
C ASN A 174 -14.61 -14.71 -4.14
N TYR A 175 -15.10 -15.13 -2.97
CA TYR A 175 -14.61 -16.34 -2.33
C TYR A 175 -15.10 -17.56 -3.13
N LEU A 176 -14.27 -18.59 -3.24
CA LEU A 176 -14.65 -19.83 -3.95
C LEU A 176 -15.64 -20.71 -3.16
N GLY A 177 -15.91 -20.37 -1.90
CA GLY A 177 -16.76 -21.14 -1.00
C GLY A 177 -16.56 -20.69 0.45
N LYS A 178 -16.96 -21.54 1.40
CA LYS A 178 -16.80 -21.33 2.85
C LYS A 178 -15.56 -22.05 3.38
N GLU A 179 -15.06 -21.61 4.54
CA GLU A 179 -13.97 -22.31 5.21
C GLU A 179 -14.36 -23.76 5.53
N GLY A 180 -13.46 -24.70 5.22
CA GLY A 180 -13.69 -26.14 5.34
C GLY A 180 -14.18 -26.82 4.06
N ASP A 181 -14.75 -26.08 3.10
CA ASP A 181 -15.26 -26.65 1.86
C ASP A 181 -14.15 -27.32 1.05
N LYS A 182 -14.49 -28.44 0.41
CA LYS A 182 -13.61 -29.14 -0.53
C LYS A 182 -13.94 -28.67 -1.94
N ILE A 183 -12.93 -28.18 -2.65
CA ILE A 183 -13.02 -27.88 -4.07
C ILE A 183 -12.28 -28.95 -4.88
N THR A 184 -12.78 -29.26 -6.07
CA THR A 184 -12.23 -30.29 -6.94
C THR A 184 -12.21 -29.83 -8.39
N ASN A 185 -11.25 -30.36 -9.17
CA ASN A 185 -11.10 -30.16 -10.61
C ASN A 185 -11.15 -28.68 -11.03
N GLN A 186 -10.32 -27.86 -10.40
CA GLN A 186 -10.23 -26.43 -10.69
C GLN A 186 -8.96 -26.09 -11.47
N GLN A 187 -9.08 -25.14 -12.38
CA GLN A 187 -7.97 -24.61 -13.16
C GLN A 187 -7.70 -23.17 -12.75
N PHE A 188 -6.43 -22.87 -12.48
CA PHE A 188 -6.02 -21.52 -12.15
C PHE A 188 -4.79 -21.09 -12.94
N LYS A 189 -4.68 -19.80 -13.22
CA LYS A 189 -3.49 -19.18 -13.78
C LYS A 189 -2.67 -18.51 -12.67
N ILE A 190 -1.37 -18.73 -12.66
CA ILE A 190 -0.47 -18.05 -11.73
C ILE A 190 -0.28 -16.60 -12.17
N ILE A 191 -0.51 -15.66 -11.26
CA ILE A 191 -0.26 -14.23 -11.50
C ILE A 191 0.93 -13.70 -10.72
N ARG A 192 1.32 -14.37 -9.63
CA ARG A 192 2.48 -13.98 -8.81
C ARG A 192 3.05 -15.18 -8.06
N VAL A 193 4.37 -15.21 -7.95
CA VAL A 193 5.13 -16.19 -7.15
C VAL A 193 6.02 -15.44 -6.17
N ARG A 194 6.04 -15.90 -4.91
CA ARG A 194 6.95 -15.42 -3.86
C ARG A 194 7.63 -16.61 -3.20
N LEU A 195 8.92 -16.51 -2.92
CA LEU A 195 9.67 -17.49 -2.13
C LEU A 195 9.69 -17.06 -0.67
N GLU A 196 9.60 -18.03 0.22
CA GLU A 196 9.70 -17.83 1.66
C GLU A 196 10.35 -19.07 2.29
N ASP A 197 11.40 -18.88 3.10
CA ASP A 197 12.00 -19.98 3.85
C ASP A 197 11.00 -20.57 4.85
N ASP A 198 10.95 -21.89 4.97
CA ASP A 198 10.18 -22.59 5.96
C ASP A 198 10.94 -22.61 7.30
N PRO A 199 10.55 -21.79 8.29
CA PRO A 199 11.31 -21.70 9.54
C PRO A 199 11.26 -22.99 10.36
N TYR A 200 10.27 -23.86 10.12
CA TYR A 200 10.09 -25.11 10.88
C TYR A 200 10.86 -26.30 10.28
N LYS A 201 11.31 -26.18 9.03
CA LYS A 201 11.99 -27.27 8.31
C LYS A 201 13.44 -26.93 7.97
N THR A 202 13.73 -25.64 7.78
CA THR A 202 15.10 -25.12 7.60
C THR A 202 15.93 -25.43 8.83
N ARG A 203 17.12 -25.99 8.62
CA ARG A 203 17.98 -26.50 9.69
C ARG A 203 19.44 -26.45 9.28
N VAL A 204 20.33 -26.63 10.25
CA VAL A 204 21.76 -26.85 10.00
C VAL A 204 22.03 -28.35 10.16
N ASN A 205 22.61 -28.97 9.14
CA ASN A 205 23.00 -30.38 9.19
C ASN A 205 24.54 -30.46 9.22
N GLY A 206 25.11 -30.74 10.39
CA GLY A 206 26.54 -30.58 10.63
C GLY A 206 26.94 -29.10 10.57
N ASN A 207 27.80 -28.74 9.60
CA ASN A 207 28.17 -27.34 9.31
C ASN A 207 27.48 -26.77 8.06
N THR A 208 26.59 -27.54 7.43
CA THR A 208 25.96 -27.12 6.18
C THR A 208 24.53 -26.66 6.43
N PRO A 209 24.19 -25.38 6.17
CA PRO A 209 22.81 -24.92 6.27
C PRO A 209 21.96 -25.53 5.16
N GLN A 210 20.76 -25.98 5.51
CA GLN A 210 19.77 -26.57 4.62
C GLN A 210 18.47 -25.77 4.70
N PHE A 211 18.19 -25.00 3.65
CA PHE A 211 17.00 -24.16 3.54
C PHE A 211 15.90 -24.89 2.79
N PHE A 212 14.74 -25.07 3.42
CA PHE A 212 13.55 -25.56 2.73
C PHE A 212 12.68 -24.36 2.39
N VAL A 213 12.37 -24.17 1.12
CA VAL A 213 11.71 -22.96 0.63
C VAL A 213 10.29 -23.29 0.18
N LYS A 214 9.33 -22.47 0.59
CA LYS A 214 7.94 -22.53 0.14
C LYS A 214 7.73 -21.55 -1.01
N GLN A 215 7.05 -22.00 -2.06
CA GLN A 215 6.55 -21.14 -3.12
C GLN A 215 5.12 -20.72 -2.77
N ILE A 216 4.91 -19.44 -2.48
CA ILE A 216 3.58 -18.86 -2.27
C ILE A 216 3.07 -18.34 -3.61
N LEU A 217 2.04 -19.00 -4.13
CA LEU A 217 1.45 -18.70 -5.42
C LEU A 217 0.18 -17.88 -5.20
N THR A 218 0.08 -16.76 -5.91
CA THR A 218 -1.19 -16.05 -6.12
C THR A 218 -1.73 -16.48 -7.47
N LEU A 219 -2.93 -17.02 -7.46
CA LEU A 219 -3.60 -17.61 -8.60
C LEU A 219 -4.90 -16.85 -8.90
N VAL A 220 -5.35 -16.92 -10.13
CA VAL A 220 -6.64 -16.40 -10.59
C VAL A 220 -7.38 -17.47 -11.38
N ASP A 221 -8.68 -17.62 -11.17
CA ASP A 221 -9.53 -18.48 -12.01
C ASP A 221 -10.04 -17.74 -13.26
N THR A 222 -10.86 -18.42 -14.06
CA THR A 222 -11.47 -17.84 -15.27
C THR A 222 -12.48 -16.73 -14.97
N GLN A 223 -13.03 -16.69 -13.75
CA GLN A 223 -14.00 -15.69 -13.29
C GLN A 223 -13.33 -14.48 -12.62
N GLY A 224 -12.00 -14.50 -12.44
CA GLY A 224 -11.26 -13.43 -11.76
C GLY A 224 -11.16 -13.60 -10.24
N ASN A 225 -11.60 -14.72 -9.68
CA ASN A 225 -11.47 -15.01 -8.25
C ASN A 225 -10.02 -15.32 -7.88
N LEU A 226 -9.58 -14.78 -6.74
CA LEU A 226 -8.18 -14.86 -6.32
C LEU A 226 -7.97 -15.97 -5.30
N VAL A 227 -6.92 -16.74 -5.51
CA VAL A 227 -6.58 -17.89 -4.69
C VAL A 227 -5.12 -17.82 -4.26
N ILE A 228 -4.85 -18.22 -3.01
CA ILE A 228 -3.48 -18.39 -2.53
C ILE A 228 -3.24 -19.85 -2.16
N ILE A 229 -2.16 -20.42 -2.70
CA ILE A 229 -1.65 -21.72 -2.28
C ILE A 229 -0.18 -21.62 -1.90
N SER A 230 0.27 -22.50 -1.01
CA SER A 230 1.67 -22.65 -0.64
C SER A 230 2.15 -24.02 -1.08
N VAL A 231 3.21 -24.07 -1.89
CA VAL A 231 3.86 -25.32 -2.32
C VAL A 231 5.20 -25.44 -1.59
N PRO A 232 5.30 -26.28 -0.54
CA PRO A 232 6.56 -26.48 0.17
C PRO A 232 7.54 -27.33 -0.64
N SER A 233 8.83 -26.97 -0.62
CA SER A 233 9.86 -27.81 -1.23
C SER A 233 10.03 -29.14 -0.48
N LYS A 234 10.23 -30.20 -1.25
CA LYS A 234 10.64 -31.50 -0.74
C LYS A 234 12.14 -31.52 -0.46
N ASN A 235 12.91 -30.83 -1.30
CA ASN A 235 14.37 -30.76 -1.25
C ASN A 235 14.87 -29.47 -0.62
N ALA A 236 16.04 -29.56 0.00
CA ALA A 236 16.73 -28.41 0.56
C ALA A 236 17.53 -27.66 -0.51
N SER A 237 17.77 -26.38 -0.25
CA SER A 237 18.69 -25.49 -0.93
C SER A 237 19.84 -25.12 -0.01
N ALA A 238 20.99 -24.80 -0.59
CA ALA A 238 22.15 -24.31 0.15
C ALA A 238 22.02 -22.84 0.56
N LEU A 239 21.13 -22.08 -0.10
CA LEU A 239 20.94 -20.65 0.11
C LEU A 239 19.50 -20.34 0.52
N SER A 240 19.36 -19.41 1.47
CA SER A 240 18.09 -18.82 1.88
C SER A 240 17.36 -18.21 0.69
N ASN A 241 16.03 -18.33 0.68
CA ASN A 241 15.12 -17.84 -0.35
C ASN A 241 15.46 -18.29 -1.77
N THR A 242 16.17 -19.41 -1.92
CA THR A 242 16.52 -20.00 -3.22
C THR A 242 15.89 -21.38 -3.33
N LEU A 243 15.13 -21.61 -4.41
CA LEU A 243 14.50 -22.90 -4.65
C LEU A 243 15.54 -23.92 -5.12
N SER A 244 15.45 -25.16 -4.64
CA SER A 244 16.30 -26.26 -5.11
C SER A 244 16.04 -26.56 -6.59
N ALA A 245 17.07 -26.92 -7.34
CA ALA A 245 16.98 -27.24 -8.77
C ALA A 245 16.10 -28.46 -9.08
N PHE A 246 15.82 -29.31 -8.07
CA PHE A 246 14.94 -30.47 -8.20
C PHE A 246 13.45 -30.13 -8.08
N GLU A 247 13.11 -28.90 -7.71
CA GLU A 247 11.72 -28.46 -7.56
C GLU A 247 11.25 -27.74 -8.83
N HIS A 248 9.96 -27.88 -9.17
CA HIS A 248 9.36 -27.08 -10.24
C HIS A 248 9.30 -25.62 -9.81
N ALA A 249 10.04 -24.74 -10.49
CA ALA A 249 10.02 -23.30 -10.26
C ALA A 249 8.83 -22.67 -11.00
N TYR A 250 7.71 -22.48 -10.29
CA TYR A 250 6.50 -21.91 -10.86
C TYR A 250 6.74 -20.48 -11.37
N ARG A 251 6.13 -20.13 -12.50
CA ARG A 251 6.24 -18.80 -13.11
C ARG A 251 4.88 -18.13 -13.29
N PRO A 252 4.80 -16.78 -13.19
CA PRO A 252 3.62 -16.06 -13.63
C PRO A 252 3.28 -16.39 -15.08
N GLY A 253 2.00 -16.65 -15.35
CA GLY A 253 1.50 -17.08 -16.66
C GLY A 253 1.20 -18.58 -16.74
N GLU A 254 1.86 -19.41 -15.93
CA GLU A 254 1.63 -20.87 -15.91
C GLU A 254 0.21 -21.21 -15.44
N ILE A 255 -0.32 -22.30 -15.99
CA ILE A 255 -1.63 -22.86 -15.62
C ILE A 255 -1.39 -24.03 -14.68
N VAL A 256 -2.13 -24.05 -13.58
CA VAL A 256 -2.08 -25.09 -12.56
C VAL A 256 -3.45 -25.72 -12.44
N TYR A 257 -3.48 -27.06 -12.46
CA TYR A 257 -4.69 -27.85 -12.29
C TYR A 257 -4.72 -28.43 -10.88
N VAL A 258 -5.78 -28.10 -10.15
CA VAL A 258 -6.04 -28.56 -8.77
C VAL A 258 -7.08 -29.67 -8.83
N LEU A 259 -6.65 -30.92 -8.60
CA LEU A 259 -7.55 -32.08 -8.47
C LEU A 259 -8.48 -31.92 -7.29
N SER A 260 -7.90 -31.55 -6.14
CA SER A 260 -8.65 -31.30 -4.93
C SER A 260 -7.89 -30.40 -3.99
N ALA A 261 -8.60 -29.57 -3.24
CA ALA A 261 -8.07 -28.80 -2.14
C ALA A 261 -9.16 -28.51 -1.11
N ARG A 262 -8.76 -28.08 0.08
CA ARG A 262 -9.66 -27.54 1.10
C ARG A 262 -9.49 -26.05 1.26
N ILE A 263 -10.60 -25.33 1.37
CA ILE A 263 -10.60 -23.92 1.72
C ILE A 263 -10.17 -23.80 3.18
N ALA A 264 -8.96 -23.28 3.38
CA ALA A 264 -8.36 -23.15 4.70
C ALA A 264 -8.74 -21.84 5.38
N ARG A 265 -8.85 -20.76 4.60
CA ARG A 265 -9.13 -19.43 5.12
C ARG A 265 -9.68 -18.49 4.04
N LEU A 266 -10.61 -17.63 4.44
CA LEU A 266 -11.08 -16.50 3.63
C LEU A 266 -10.52 -15.20 4.21
N PHE A 267 -10.04 -14.31 3.35
CA PHE A 267 -9.58 -13.00 3.81
C PHE A 267 -9.68 -11.96 2.69
N GLU A 268 -9.79 -10.71 3.07
CA GLU A 268 -9.75 -9.59 2.15
C GLU A 268 -8.41 -8.86 2.29
N SER A 269 -7.83 -8.48 1.15
CA SER A 269 -6.61 -7.69 1.13
C SER A 269 -6.70 -6.67 0.00
N TYR A 270 -6.54 -5.39 0.36
CA TYR A 270 -6.64 -4.27 -0.57
C TYR A 270 -7.91 -4.33 -1.45
N GLY A 271 -9.06 -4.71 -0.87
CA GLY A 271 -10.36 -4.70 -1.56
C GLY A 271 -10.66 -5.93 -2.40
N SER A 272 -9.69 -6.84 -2.53
CA SER A 272 -9.88 -8.10 -3.24
C SER A 272 -10.07 -9.23 -2.23
N LYS A 273 -11.07 -10.07 -2.48
CA LYS A 273 -11.31 -11.29 -1.71
C LYS A 273 -10.38 -12.38 -2.19
N TYR A 274 -9.68 -13.01 -1.24
CA TYR A 274 -8.76 -14.12 -1.48
C TYR A 274 -9.24 -15.37 -0.76
N THR A 275 -9.16 -16.50 -1.45
CA THR A 275 -9.40 -17.83 -0.88
C THR A 275 -8.06 -18.53 -0.69
N ARG A 276 -7.68 -18.87 0.55
CA ARG A 276 -6.48 -19.69 0.81
C ARG A 276 -6.85 -21.16 0.76
N LEU A 277 -6.10 -21.93 -0.03
CA LEU A 277 -6.27 -23.38 -0.09
C LEU A 277 -5.18 -24.12 0.68
N SER A 278 -5.56 -25.26 1.24
CA SER A 278 -4.69 -26.23 1.93
C SER A 278 -4.95 -27.63 1.38
N HIS A 279 -4.07 -28.57 1.72
CA HIS A 279 -4.15 -29.97 1.25
C HIS A 279 -4.32 -30.07 -0.28
N VAL A 280 -3.61 -29.21 -1.00
CA VAL A 280 -3.74 -29.03 -2.45
C VAL A 280 -3.09 -30.23 -3.15
N LYS A 281 -3.87 -30.92 -3.99
CA LYS A 281 -3.38 -31.94 -4.91
C LYS A 281 -3.31 -31.35 -6.32
N LEU A 282 -2.10 -31.20 -6.84
CA LEU A 282 -1.84 -30.67 -8.18
C LEU A 282 -1.70 -31.81 -9.20
N THR A 283 -2.07 -31.53 -10.44
CA THR A 283 -1.91 -32.42 -11.60
C THR A 283 -1.31 -31.65 -12.77
N GLN A 284 -0.55 -32.35 -13.62
CA GLN A 284 0.05 -31.80 -14.84
C GLN A 284 -0.94 -31.72 -16.01
N PHE A 285 -2.05 -32.45 -15.94
CA PHE A 285 -3.06 -32.52 -16.99
C PHE A 285 -4.46 -32.19 -16.45
N PRO A 286 -5.33 -31.56 -17.26
CA PRO A 286 -6.75 -31.47 -16.92
C PRO A 286 -7.31 -32.88 -16.82
N THR A 287 -7.98 -33.20 -15.71
CA THR A 287 -8.78 -34.43 -15.64
C THR A 287 -9.98 -34.25 -16.54
N GLY A 288 -9.96 -34.92 -17.69
CA GLY A 288 -11.11 -34.98 -18.59
C GLY A 288 -12.32 -35.56 -17.86
N ASN A 289 -13.45 -34.89 -18.01
CA ASN A 289 -14.74 -35.56 -18.13
C ASN A 289 -15.15 -35.45 -19.60
#